data_AF-A0A8J3BFU3-F1
#
_entry.id   AF-A0A8J3BFU3-F1
#
_cell.length_a   1.000
_cell.length_b   1.000
_cell.length_c   1.000
_cell.angle_alpha   90.00
_cell.angle_beta   90.00
_cell.angle_gamma   90.00
#
_symmetry.space_group_name_H-M   'P 1'
#
loop_
_entity.id
_entity.type
_entity.pdbx_description
1 polymer ?
#
loop_
_entity_poly.entity_id
_entity_poly.type
_entity_poly.pdbx_seq_one_letter_code
_entity_poly.pdbx_strand_id
1 'polypeptide(L)' 'MAELAVGQPAPDFTLPATGGRTVSLSDYRGRNVVLYFYPKDLTPG' A
#
# COMPACT_ATOMS: atom_id res chain seq x y z
N MET A 1 -0.94 -7.01 -16.80
CA MET A 1 -1.08 -6.09 -15.65
C MET A 1 -0.95 -4.68 -16.19
N ALA A 2 -1.72 -3.72 -15.66
CA ALA A 2 -1.62 -2.32 -16.07
C ALA A 2 -0.34 -1.70 -15.51
N GLU A 3 0.38 -0.95 -16.34
CA GLU A 3 1.51 -0.16 -15.91
C GLU A 3 1.01 1.08 -15.14
N LEU A 4 1.59 1.35 -13.97
CA LEU A 4 1.21 2.50 -13.15
C LEU A 4 1.86 3.76 -13.69
N ALA A 5 1.07 4.78 -13.96
CA ALA A 5 1.54 6.09 -14.41
C ALA A 5 1.15 7.21 -13.45
N VAL A 6 1.95 8.29 -13.43
CA VAL A 6 1.66 9.49 -12.63
C VAL A 6 0.30 10.08 -13.05
N GLY A 7 -0.50 10.47 -12.05
CA GLY A 7 -1.83 11.05 -12.26
C GLY A 7 -2.96 10.01 -12.38
N GLN A 8 -2.63 8.72 -12.50
CA GLN A 8 -3.65 7.68 -12.43
C GLN A 8 -4.08 7.44 -10.98
N PRO A 9 -5.38 7.18 -10.73
CA PRO A 9 -5.82 6.68 -9.44
C PRO A 9 -5.08 5.40 -9.08
N ALA A 10 -4.56 5.33 -7.85
CA ALA A 10 -3.96 4.10 -7.35
C ALA A 10 -5.00 2.96 -7.35
N PRO A 11 -4.65 1.74 -7.80
CA PRO A 11 -5.53 0.58 -7.71
C PRO A 11 -5.95 0.33 -6.27
N ASP A 12 -7.19 -0.10 -6.07
CA ASP A 12 -7.61 -0.52 -4.75
C ASP A 12 -6.93 -1.83 -4.36
N PHE A 13 -6.63 -1.98 -3.08
CA PHE A 13 -6.03 -3.19 -2.53
C PHE A 13 -6.50 -3.40 -1.10
N THR A 14 -6.50 -4.65 -0.69
CA THR A 14 -6.74 -5.08 0.68
C THR A 14 -5.63 -6.06 1.05
N LEU A 15 -4.87 -5.75 2.10
CA LEU A 15 -3.71 -6.53 2.53
C LEU A 15 -3.78 -6.85 4.03
N PRO A 16 -3.24 -8.01 4.45
CA PRO A 16 -3.05 -8.30 5.86
C PRO A 16 -2.00 -7.34 6.45
N ALA A 17 -2.20 -6.97 7.70
CA ALA A 17 -1.29 -6.13 8.47
C ALA A 17 -0.97 -6.78 9.82
N THR A 18 0.08 -6.29 10.48
CA THR A 18 0.50 -6.78 11.79
C THR A 18 -0.64 -6.67 12.82
N GLY A 19 -0.75 -7.71 13.66
CA GLY A 19 -1.76 -7.80 14.71
C GLY A 19 -3.10 -8.39 14.24
N GLY A 20 -3.12 -9.17 13.15
CA GLY A 20 -4.33 -9.82 12.64
C GLY A 20 -5.32 -8.84 12.01
N ARG A 21 -4.85 -7.66 11.64
CA ARG A 21 -5.68 -6.61 11.01
C ARG A 21 -5.64 -6.77 9.50
N THR A 22 -6.66 -6.22 8.86
CA THR A 22 -6.72 -6.07 7.42
C THR A 22 -6.79 -4.58 7.10
N VAL A 23 -6.06 -4.14 6.09
CA VAL A 23 -6.01 -2.73 5.67
C VAL A 23 -6.43 -2.65 4.21
N SER A 24 -7.38 -1.78 3.90
CA SER A 24 -7.74 -1.44 2.52
C SER A 24 -7.36 0.00 2.19
N LEU A 25 -6.98 0.28 0.93
CA LEU A 25 -6.70 1.67 0.51
C LEU A 25 -7.94 2.58 0.67
N SER A 26 -9.12 2.02 0.44
CA SER A 26 -10.40 2.69 0.64
C SER A 26 -10.68 3.17 2.08
N ASP A 27 -10.03 2.59 3.09
CA ASP A 27 -10.16 3.02 4.49
C ASP A 27 -9.57 4.43 4.74
N TYR A 28 -8.71 4.92 3.83
CA TYR A 28 -7.99 6.19 3.97
C TYR A 28 -8.50 7.31 3.03
N ARG A 29 -9.70 7.16 2.44
CA ARG A 29 -10.27 8.20 1.57
C ARG A 29 -10.35 9.55 2.30
N GLY A 30 -10.00 10.62 1.59
CA GLY A 30 -9.92 11.98 2.15
C GLY A 30 -8.61 12.29 2.89
N ARG A 31 -7.63 11.39 2.87
CA ARG A 31 -6.30 11.59 3.46
C ARG A 31 -5.21 11.39 2.40
N ASN A 32 -4.08 12.07 2.58
CA ASN A 32 -2.87 11.80 1.81
C ASN A 32 -2.20 10.53 2.36
N VAL A 33 -1.85 9.60 1.46
CA VAL A 33 -1.24 8.31 1.80
C VAL A 33 0.04 8.14 0.99
N VAL A 34 1.10 7.66 1.63
CA VAL A 34 2.34 7.24 0.97
C VAL A 34 2.45 5.72 1.09
N LEU A 35 2.54 5.03 -0.05
CA LEU A 35 2.78 3.59 -0.11
C LEU A 35 4.26 3.36 -0.42
N TYR A 36 4.93 2.60 0.43
CA TYR A 36 6.35 2.30 0.31
C TYR A 36 6.57 0.79 0.43
N PHE A 37 7.29 0.22 -0.54
CA PHE A 37 7.67 -1.20 -0.54
C PHE A 37 9.12 -1.32 -0.08
N TYR A 38 9.39 -2.23 0.85
CA TYR A 38 10.74 -2.58 1.26
C TYR A 38 10.90 -4.11 1.29
N PRO A 39 12.11 -4.66 1.08
CA PRO A 39 12.28 -6.09 0.80
C PRO A 39 11.99 -6.98 2.00
N LYS A 40 12.57 -6.64 3.16
CA LYS A 40 12.44 -7.44 4.38
C LYS A 40 12.89 -6.64 5.60
N ASP A 41 12.20 -6.89 6.72
CA ASP A 41 12.60 -6.41 8.04
C ASP A 41 13.95 -7.00 8.47
N LEU A 42 14.74 -6.21 9.20
CA LEU A 42 15.95 -6.65 9.91
C LEU A 42 17.01 -7.32 9.03
N THR A 43 17.09 -6.96 7.75
CA THR A 43 18.16 -7.41 6.85
C THR A 43 19.15 -6.27 6.59
N PRO A 44 20.47 -6.53 6.60
CA PRO A 44 21.43 -5.60 6.03
C PRO A 44 21.10 -5.41 4.55
N GLY A 45 20.99 -4.16 4.12
CA GLY A 45 20.85 -3.79 2.70
C GLY A 45 22.17 -3.90 1.97
#